data_AF-A0AA38R533-F1
#
_entry.id   AF-A0AA38R533-F1
#
_cell.length_a   1.000
_cell.length_b   1.000
_cell.length_c   1.000
_cell.angle_alpha   90.00
_cell.angle_beta   90.00
_cell.angle_gamma   90.00
#
_symmetry.space_group_name_H-M   'P 1'
#
loop_
_entity.id
_entity.type
_entity.pdbx_description
1 polymer ?
#
loop_
_entity_poly.entity_id
_entity_poly.type
_entity_poly.pdbx_seq_one_letter_code
_entity_poly.pdbx_strand_id
1 'polypeptide(L)'
;MDPVYQEATQRFKKPKAREQARRQTKFQRQLARNPYAQALATPSRHCPVTRITLPRFFLQDFRIVEHPESKQPWWVPASLAPTRPAPAQLPSDGHDAPKSTRDGDHETGGSSTTARRHGQARYVLSRRSLLESFMKPGTSYHRGQKRLQAMSSNPQQQALAGRAVWREDMDDLVLELMRRRIVEELLFMAEMSANQGRKYVRRLGGWNEIRADVHRGCVLWIDGTSTEEVDERDGAHDARTTDGPGEFATVDLEEVKRDAKLPVHNLVSLLGREQVYRLRQGSPTFREGTLFLLSRQRTIDLQLKLWKLQGYLATFGRSTGLSS
;
A
#
# COMPACT_ATOMS: atom_id res chain seq x y z
N MET A 1 -28.52 27.69 -39.28
CA MET A 1 -27.65 27.32 -38.15
C MET A 1 -26.25 27.16 -38.68
N ASP A 2 -25.28 27.87 -38.12
CA ASP A 2 -23.91 27.95 -38.64
C ASP A 2 -23.13 26.64 -38.37
N PRO A 3 -22.66 25.90 -39.40
CA PRO A 3 -21.99 24.62 -39.22
C PRO A 3 -20.70 24.71 -38.39
N VAL A 4 -20.03 25.86 -38.41
CA VAL A 4 -18.80 26.11 -37.61
C VAL A 4 -19.11 26.12 -36.10
N TYR A 5 -20.28 26.65 -35.73
CA TYR A 5 -20.72 26.70 -34.33
C TYR A 5 -21.03 25.30 -33.77
N GLN A 6 -21.64 24.43 -34.59
CA GLN A 6 -21.95 23.06 -34.21
C GLN A 6 -20.69 22.21 -34.02
N GLU A 7 -19.69 22.38 -34.88
CA GLU A 7 -18.41 21.69 -34.76
C GLU A 7 -17.62 22.15 -33.51
N ALA A 8 -17.64 23.45 -33.22
CA ALA A 8 -17.00 24.03 -32.04
C ALA A 8 -17.65 23.60 -30.70
N THR A 9 -18.95 23.29 -30.69
CA THR A 9 -19.63 22.75 -29.50
C THR A 9 -19.43 21.24 -29.36
N GLN A 10 -19.30 20.50 -30.46
CA GLN A 10 -19.12 19.05 -30.43
C GLN A 10 -17.67 18.61 -30.17
N ARG A 11 -16.66 19.42 -30.50
CA ARG A 11 -15.23 19.09 -30.29
C ARG A 11 -14.87 18.79 -28.83
N PHE A 12 -15.54 19.42 -27.86
CA PHE A 12 -15.32 19.19 -26.43
C PHE A 12 -16.14 18.02 -25.86
N LYS A 13 -17.15 17.55 -26.61
CA LYS A 13 -18.00 16.40 -26.24
C LYS A 13 -17.46 15.08 -26.79
N LYS A 14 -16.65 15.12 -27.84
CA LYS A 14 -15.97 13.94 -28.38
C LYS A 14 -14.85 13.53 -27.40
N PRO A 15 -14.82 12.27 -26.92
CA PRO A 15 -13.69 11.77 -26.15
C PRO A 15 -12.40 11.99 -26.93
N LYS A 16 -11.34 12.46 -26.26
CA LYS A 16 -10.01 12.56 -26.89
C LYS A 16 -9.69 11.20 -27.51
N ALA A 17 -9.35 11.20 -28.81
CA ALA A 17 -8.95 9.99 -29.49
C ALA A 17 -7.87 9.30 -28.65
N ARG A 18 -8.11 8.04 -28.30
CA ARG A 18 -7.18 7.27 -27.48
C ARG A 18 -5.88 7.19 -28.27
N GLU A 19 -4.82 7.80 -27.75
CA GLU A 19 -3.53 7.82 -28.41
C GLU A 19 -3.16 6.37 -28.71
N GLN A 20 -2.95 6.04 -30.00
CA GLN A 20 -2.57 4.68 -30.39
C GLN A 20 -1.35 4.30 -29.56
N ALA A 21 -1.41 3.13 -28.91
CA ALA A 21 -0.39 2.70 -27.96
C ALA A 21 0.99 2.73 -28.62
N ARG A 22 1.71 3.84 -28.44
CA ARG A 22 3.05 4.03 -29.00
C ARG A 22 3.92 2.90 -28.47
N ARG A 23 4.68 2.26 -29.36
CA ARG A 23 5.63 1.21 -28.96
C ARG A 23 6.56 1.80 -27.89
N GLN A 24 6.43 1.29 -26.66
CA GLN A 24 7.20 1.81 -25.54
C GLN A 24 8.70 1.58 -25.77
N THR A 25 9.50 2.62 -25.56
CA THR A 25 10.96 2.52 -25.62
C THR A 25 11.47 1.55 -24.55
N LYS A 26 12.71 1.05 -24.70
CA LYS A 26 13.34 0.20 -23.68
C LYS A 26 13.38 0.90 -22.32
N PHE A 27 13.65 2.20 -22.30
CA PHE A 27 13.64 3.03 -21.11
C PHE A 27 12.24 3.15 -20.49
N GLN A 28 11.20 3.42 -21.28
CA GLN A 28 9.82 3.50 -20.79
C GLN A 28 9.36 2.18 -20.17
N ARG A 29 9.68 1.04 -20.80
CA ARG A 29 9.39 -0.29 -20.22
C ARG A 29 10.12 -0.53 -18.90
N GLN A 30 11.34 -0.02 -18.77
CA GLN A 30 12.10 -0.12 -17.53
C GLN A 30 11.50 0.78 -16.44
N LEU A 31 11.18 2.02 -16.76
CA LEU A 31 10.56 2.96 -15.83
C LEU A 31 9.19 2.44 -15.34
N ALA A 32 8.39 1.88 -16.25
CA ALA A 32 7.12 1.25 -15.94
C ALA A 32 7.26 0.00 -15.04
N ARG A 33 8.45 -0.60 -14.94
CA ARG A 33 8.72 -1.74 -14.05
C ARG A 33 9.33 -1.35 -12.72
N ASN A 34 9.74 -0.09 -12.55
CA ASN A 34 10.35 0.40 -11.33
C ASN A 34 9.25 0.85 -10.34
N PRO A 35 9.09 0.18 -9.18
CA PRO A 35 8.08 0.57 -8.18
C PRO A 35 8.26 2.01 -7.68
N TYR A 36 9.51 2.44 -7.45
CA TYR A 36 9.81 3.79 -6.98
C TYR A 36 9.38 4.86 -7.97
N ALA A 37 9.61 4.63 -9.25
CA ALA A 37 9.15 5.53 -10.30
C ALA A 37 7.62 5.60 -10.35
N GLN A 38 6.92 4.46 -10.21
CA GLN A 38 5.46 4.43 -10.17
C GLN A 38 4.90 5.21 -8.99
N ALA A 39 5.50 5.08 -7.80
CA ALA A 39 5.10 5.83 -6.61
C ALA A 39 5.22 7.36 -6.82
N LEU A 40 6.37 7.80 -7.35
CA LEU A 40 6.67 9.20 -7.63
C LEU A 40 5.78 9.77 -8.74
N ALA A 41 5.40 8.94 -9.71
CA ALA A 41 4.51 9.34 -10.80
C ALA A 41 3.04 9.49 -10.36
N THR A 42 2.68 9.12 -9.14
CA THR A 42 1.32 9.32 -8.66
C THR A 42 0.97 10.81 -8.52
N PRO A 43 -0.30 11.22 -8.74
CA PRO A 43 -0.68 12.63 -8.62
C PRO A 43 -0.34 13.23 -7.26
N SER A 44 0.20 14.44 -7.26
CA SER A 44 0.44 15.19 -6.02
C SER A 44 -0.87 15.54 -5.32
N ARG A 45 -0.85 15.48 -3.99
CA ARG A 45 -1.98 15.75 -3.10
C ARG A 45 -1.48 16.52 -1.88
N HIS A 46 -2.33 17.41 -1.38
CA HIS A 46 -2.04 18.23 -0.21
C HIS A 46 -2.48 17.51 1.07
N CYS A 47 -1.61 17.47 2.08
CA CYS A 47 -1.97 17.07 3.43
C CYS A 47 -2.31 18.32 4.26
N PRO A 48 -3.57 18.55 4.67
CA PRO A 48 -3.97 19.75 5.42
C PRO A 48 -3.43 19.77 6.86
N VAL A 49 -2.99 18.62 7.37
CA VAL A 49 -2.47 18.50 8.72
C VAL A 49 -1.04 19.00 8.81
N THR A 50 -0.17 18.52 7.94
CA THR A 50 1.26 18.90 7.90
C THR A 50 1.55 20.02 6.90
N ARG A 51 0.58 20.39 6.06
CA ARG A 51 0.69 21.35 4.96
C ARG A 51 1.67 20.97 3.85
N ILE A 52 2.12 19.72 3.82
CA ILE A 52 3.03 19.22 2.79
C ILE A 52 2.23 18.71 1.59
N THR A 53 2.73 18.97 0.38
CA THR A 53 2.22 18.39 -0.86
C THR A 53 3.17 17.30 -1.36
N LEU A 54 2.68 16.08 -1.48
CA LEU A 54 3.45 14.91 -1.94
C LEU A 54 2.64 14.08 -2.93
N PRO A 55 3.30 13.23 -3.76
CA PRO A 55 2.62 12.19 -4.52
C PRO A 55 1.69 11.36 -3.61
N ARG A 56 0.48 11.04 -4.09
CA ARG A 56 -0.57 10.37 -3.27
C ARG A 56 -0.09 9.07 -2.63
N PHE A 57 0.92 8.42 -3.21
CA PHE A 57 1.54 7.22 -2.67
C PHE A 57 2.02 7.41 -1.21
N PHE A 58 2.60 8.56 -0.90
CA PHE A 58 3.13 8.88 0.44
C PHE A 58 2.05 9.33 1.43
N LEU A 59 0.79 9.35 1.00
CA LEU A 59 -0.34 9.77 1.81
C LEU A 59 -1.29 8.60 2.06
N GLN A 60 -1.92 8.61 3.24
CA GLN A 60 -3.06 7.76 3.55
C GLN A 60 -4.34 8.52 3.24
N ASP A 61 -5.25 7.88 2.50
CA ASP A 61 -6.54 8.45 2.17
C ASP A 61 -7.62 8.01 3.16
N PHE A 62 -8.49 8.95 3.47
CA PHE A 62 -9.65 8.77 4.33
C PHE A 62 -10.90 9.25 3.62
N ARG A 63 -11.98 8.49 3.72
CA ARG A 63 -13.31 8.87 3.24
C ARG A 63 -14.32 8.73 4.36
N ILE A 64 -15.45 9.42 4.18
CA ILE A 64 -16.58 9.30 5.09
C ILE A 64 -17.51 8.22 4.53
N VAL A 65 -17.80 7.24 5.35
CA VAL A 65 -18.76 6.16 5.08
C VAL A 65 -19.77 6.12 6.20
N GLU A 66 -21.01 5.76 5.86
CA GLU A 66 -22.05 5.52 6.84
C GLU A 66 -21.80 4.19 7.56
N HIS A 67 -21.75 4.21 8.90
CA HIS A 67 -21.58 3.00 9.69
C HIS A 67 -22.83 2.11 9.55
N PRO A 68 -22.67 0.79 9.29
CA PRO A 68 -23.77 -0.08 8.89
C PRO A 68 -24.90 -0.15 9.93
N GLU A 69 -24.54 -0.19 11.22
CA GLU A 69 -25.48 -0.34 12.34
C GLU A 69 -25.98 1.02 12.84
N SER A 70 -25.07 1.86 13.35
CA SER A 70 -25.41 3.17 13.94
C SER A 70 -25.83 4.26 12.95
N LYS A 71 -25.66 4.07 11.62
CA LYS A 71 -25.93 5.08 10.57
C LYS A 71 -25.15 6.39 10.72
N GLN A 72 -24.20 6.44 11.65
CA GLN A 72 -23.36 7.61 11.85
C GLN A 72 -22.25 7.65 10.78
N PRO A 73 -21.83 8.85 10.34
CA PRO A 73 -20.71 8.98 9.41
C PRO A 73 -19.39 8.71 10.12
N TRP A 74 -18.53 7.90 9.52
CA TRP A 74 -17.24 7.48 10.06
C TRP A 74 -16.13 7.75 9.06
N TRP A 75 -14.98 8.19 9.55
CA TRP A 75 -13.75 8.21 8.77
C TRP A 75 -13.21 6.80 8.62
N VAL A 76 -12.95 6.40 7.38
CA VAL A 76 -12.44 5.07 7.04
C VAL A 76 -11.23 5.21 6.10
N PRO A 77 -10.14 4.44 6.30
CA PRO A 77 -9.01 4.41 5.39
C PRO A 77 -9.41 3.76 4.06
N ALA A 78 -9.75 4.59 3.07
CA ALA A 78 -10.54 4.15 1.93
C ALA A 78 -9.77 3.19 1.01
N SER A 79 -8.46 3.39 0.82
CA SER A 79 -7.64 2.46 0.02
C SER A 79 -7.43 1.09 0.68
N LEU A 80 -7.68 0.97 2.00
CA LEU A 80 -7.45 -0.25 2.77
C LEU A 80 -8.75 -1.02 3.06
N ALA A 81 -9.89 -0.37 2.85
CA ALA A 81 -11.19 -1.01 2.92
C ALA A 81 -11.22 -2.22 1.96
N PRO A 82 -11.88 -3.34 2.35
CA PRO A 82 -11.98 -4.51 1.50
C PRO A 82 -12.55 -4.14 0.13
N THR A 83 -11.73 -4.30 -0.90
CA THR A 83 -12.23 -4.34 -2.27
C THR A 83 -12.82 -5.74 -2.43
N ARG A 84 -14.14 -5.89 -2.27
CA ARG A 84 -14.79 -7.19 -2.51
C ARG A 84 -14.52 -7.60 -3.96
N PRO A 85 -14.00 -8.80 -4.16
CA PRO A 85 -14.80 -9.80 -4.87
C PRO A 85 -15.07 -10.96 -3.90
N ALA A 86 -16.36 -11.26 -3.66
CA ALA A 86 -16.71 -12.58 -3.16
C ALA A 86 -16.49 -13.56 -4.33
N PRO A 87 -16.14 -14.82 -4.05
CA PRO A 87 -15.82 -15.79 -5.10
C PRO A 87 -17.05 -15.99 -5.98
N ALA A 88 -16.96 -15.54 -7.23
CA ALA A 88 -17.73 -16.17 -8.29
C ALA A 88 -17.16 -17.58 -8.39
N GLN A 89 -17.97 -18.57 -8.00
CA GLN A 89 -17.79 -19.94 -8.46
C GLN A 89 -17.53 -19.86 -9.97
N LEU A 90 -16.36 -20.32 -10.41
CA LEU A 90 -16.06 -20.50 -11.82
C LEU A 90 -17.01 -21.59 -12.34
N PRO A 91 -17.88 -21.32 -13.34
CA PRO A 91 -18.14 -22.34 -14.32
C PRO A 91 -16.89 -22.42 -15.19
N SER A 92 -16.34 -23.63 -15.26
CA SER A 92 -15.62 -24.12 -16.42
C SER A 92 -16.29 -23.60 -17.70
N ASP A 93 -15.56 -22.88 -18.53
CA ASP A 93 -15.32 -23.27 -19.92
C ASP A 93 -14.49 -22.20 -20.65
N GLY A 94 -13.56 -22.67 -21.46
CA GLY A 94 -12.59 -21.86 -22.15
C GLY A 94 -13.21 -20.99 -23.24
N HIS A 95 -12.71 -19.76 -23.37
CA HIS A 95 -12.40 -19.11 -24.65
C HIS A 95 -11.62 -17.80 -24.42
N ASP A 96 -10.93 -17.39 -25.48
CA ASP A 96 -9.82 -16.45 -25.55
C ASP A 96 -9.95 -15.13 -24.77
N ALA A 97 -8.84 -14.76 -24.11
CA ALA A 97 -8.69 -13.51 -23.40
C ALA A 97 -8.17 -12.38 -24.33
N PRO A 98 -8.91 -11.26 -24.52
CA PRO A 98 -8.31 -10.03 -24.95
C PRO A 98 -7.78 -9.24 -23.76
N LYS A 99 -6.54 -8.75 -23.90
CA LYS A 99 -5.80 -7.93 -22.94
C LYS A 99 -6.59 -6.68 -22.52
N SER A 100 -6.99 -6.63 -21.25
CA SER A 100 -7.50 -5.40 -20.62
C SER A 100 -6.34 -4.59 -20.02
N THR A 101 -5.96 -3.53 -20.73
CA THR A 101 -5.21 -2.38 -20.21
C THR A 101 -6.11 -1.61 -19.23
N ARG A 102 -5.75 -1.53 -17.95
CA ARG A 102 -6.42 -0.68 -16.96
C ARG A 102 -5.65 0.62 -16.78
N ASP A 103 -5.95 1.57 -17.66
CA ASP A 103 -5.95 3.00 -17.36
C ASP A 103 -7.39 3.45 -17.54
N GLY A 104 -7.96 4.08 -16.51
CA GLY A 104 -9.33 4.57 -16.52
C GLY A 104 -9.97 4.46 -15.15
N ASP A 105 -9.90 5.56 -14.39
CA ASP A 105 -10.84 5.85 -13.31
C ASP A 105 -12.26 5.77 -13.89
N HIS A 106 -12.99 4.71 -13.54
CA HIS A 106 -14.42 4.62 -13.78
C HIS A 106 -15.12 4.72 -12.43
N GLU A 107 -15.68 5.91 -12.17
CA GLU A 107 -16.89 6.00 -11.37
C GLU A 107 -17.96 5.19 -12.11
N THR A 108 -18.34 4.04 -11.54
CA THR A 108 -19.55 3.33 -11.93
C THR A 108 -20.45 3.30 -10.71
N GLY A 109 -21.52 4.10 -10.79
CA GLY A 109 -22.73 3.87 -10.00
C GLY A 109 -23.25 2.47 -10.31
N GLY A 110 -23.23 1.62 -9.29
CA GLY A 110 -23.80 0.29 -9.32
C GLY A 110 -24.46 0.05 -7.96
N SER A 111 -25.78 0.21 -7.93
CA SER A 111 -26.62 -0.07 -6.78
C SER A 111 -26.48 -1.55 -6.39
N SER A 112 -25.78 -1.80 -5.30
CA SER A 112 -25.95 -2.99 -4.46
C SER A 112 -25.62 -2.55 -3.04
N THR A 113 -26.34 -3.06 -2.06
CA THR A 113 -26.37 -2.70 -0.63
C THR A 113 -24.98 -2.55 -0.01
N THR A 114 -24.37 -1.39 -0.23
CA THR A 114 -23.03 -1.01 0.19
C THR A 114 -23.13 0.30 0.94
N ALA A 115 -22.42 0.39 2.07
CA ALA A 115 -22.40 1.61 2.87
C ALA A 115 -22.09 2.82 1.97
N ARG A 116 -23.00 3.80 1.94
CA ARG A 116 -22.91 4.95 1.04
C ARG A 116 -21.58 5.66 1.28
N ARG A 117 -20.74 5.69 0.24
CA ARG A 117 -19.46 6.42 0.25
C ARG A 117 -19.75 7.88 -0.05
N HIS A 118 -19.35 8.76 0.85
CA HIS A 118 -19.63 10.19 0.72
C HIS A 118 -18.35 10.98 0.47
N GLY A 119 -18.37 11.82 -0.57
CA GLY A 119 -17.38 12.86 -0.83
C GLY A 119 -16.03 12.37 -1.38
N GLN A 120 -15.15 13.35 -1.61
CA GLN A 120 -13.79 13.12 -2.10
C GLN A 120 -12.88 12.57 -1.00
N ALA A 121 -11.88 11.78 -1.40
CA ALA A 121 -10.83 11.31 -0.50
C ALA A 121 -10.04 12.48 0.09
N ARG A 122 -9.80 12.44 1.40
CA ARG A 122 -8.92 13.38 2.10
C ARG A 122 -7.63 12.70 2.48
N TYR A 123 -6.52 13.41 2.39
CA TYR A 123 -5.20 12.81 2.48
C TYR A 123 -4.44 13.29 3.71
N VAL A 124 -3.83 12.36 4.43
CA VAL A 124 -2.90 12.63 5.53
C VAL A 124 -1.55 12.01 5.19
N LEU A 125 -0.44 12.60 5.61
CA LEU A 125 0.87 11.96 5.48
C LEU A 125 0.82 10.55 6.09
N SER A 126 1.25 9.53 5.33
CA SER A 126 1.15 8.13 5.74
C SER A 126 2.23 7.80 6.78
N ARG A 127 2.00 8.24 8.02
CA ARG A 127 2.91 8.05 9.17
C ARG A 127 2.11 7.69 10.40
N ARG A 128 2.49 6.58 11.06
CA ARG A 128 1.82 6.13 12.27
C ARG A 128 1.89 7.18 13.38
N SER A 129 3.08 7.70 13.65
CA SER A 129 3.30 8.70 14.70
C SER A 129 2.47 9.98 14.49
N LEU A 130 2.20 10.36 13.23
CA LEU A 130 1.34 11.50 12.94
C LEU A 130 -0.13 11.18 13.27
N LEU A 131 -0.64 10.03 12.86
CA LEU A 131 -2.03 9.65 13.17
C LEU A 131 -2.23 9.47 14.68
N GLU A 132 -1.28 8.83 15.35
CA GLU A 132 -1.25 8.67 16.80
C GLU A 132 -1.29 10.03 17.52
N SER A 133 -0.58 11.04 16.99
CA SER A 133 -0.57 12.39 17.57
C SER A 133 -1.91 13.13 17.51
N PHE A 134 -2.88 12.67 16.70
CA PHE A 134 -4.21 13.33 16.65
C PHE A 134 -4.96 13.19 17.97
N MET A 135 -4.73 12.09 18.69
CA MET A 135 -5.41 11.78 19.94
C MET A 135 -4.58 12.14 21.18
N LYS A 136 -3.28 12.43 21.03
CA LYS A 136 -2.39 12.81 22.14
C LYS A 136 -2.46 14.30 22.45
N PRO A 137 -2.95 14.71 23.65
CA PRO A 137 -2.90 16.10 24.09
C PRO A 137 -1.45 16.60 24.15
N GLY A 138 -1.25 17.91 23.96
CA GLY A 138 0.07 18.54 24.01
C GLY A 138 0.91 18.42 22.74
N THR A 139 0.50 17.61 21.75
CA THR A 139 1.18 17.56 20.45
C THR A 139 0.69 18.66 19.50
N SER A 140 1.53 19.12 18.59
CA SER A 140 1.20 20.15 17.58
C SER A 140 0.11 19.74 16.57
N TYR A 141 -0.19 18.44 16.53
CA TYR A 141 -1.18 17.82 15.65
C TYR A 141 -2.39 17.28 16.41
N HIS A 142 -2.52 17.56 17.71
CA HIS A 142 -3.70 17.20 18.49
C HIS A 142 -4.97 17.72 17.78
N ARG A 143 -5.98 16.85 17.68
CA ARG A 143 -7.22 17.07 16.92
C ARG A 143 -7.01 17.33 15.42
N GLY A 144 -5.93 16.77 14.83
CA GLY A 144 -5.58 16.91 13.42
C GLY A 144 -6.70 16.52 12.44
N GLN A 145 -7.57 15.58 12.82
CA GLN A 145 -8.76 15.20 12.06
C GLN A 145 -9.71 16.37 11.78
N LYS A 146 -9.75 17.40 12.64
CA LYS A 146 -10.54 18.62 12.39
C LYS A 146 -10.04 19.39 11.16
N ARG A 147 -8.73 19.35 10.88
CA ARG A 147 -8.15 19.98 9.68
C ARG A 147 -8.57 19.27 8.40
N LEU A 148 -8.93 17.99 8.47
CA LEU A 148 -9.52 17.29 7.32
C LEU A 148 -10.92 17.83 7.02
N GLN A 149 -11.69 18.21 8.04
CA GLN A 149 -13.06 18.72 7.86
C GLN A 149 -13.10 20.02 7.03
N ALA A 150 -12.12 20.89 7.22
CA ALA A 150 -12.05 22.23 6.63
C ALA A 150 -11.74 22.28 5.11
N MET A 151 -11.47 21.14 4.47
CA MET A 151 -10.96 21.11 3.08
C MET A 151 -12.02 21.11 1.96
N SER A 152 -13.31 21.05 2.30
CA SER A 152 -14.38 21.03 1.28
C SER A 152 -14.98 22.42 1.11
N SER A 153 -15.13 22.91 -0.12
CA SER A 153 -15.93 24.12 -0.40
C SER A 153 -17.44 23.86 -0.37
N ASN A 154 -17.88 22.60 -0.40
CA ASN A 154 -19.29 22.21 -0.34
C ASN A 154 -19.78 22.17 1.14
N PRO A 155 -20.78 22.98 1.53
CA PRO A 155 -21.31 23.05 2.89
C PRO A 155 -21.87 21.72 3.43
N GLN A 156 -22.53 20.93 2.57
CA GLN A 156 -23.08 19.63 2.97
C GLN A 156 -21.95 18.65 3.33
N GLN A 157 -20.87 18.66 2.56
CA GLN A 157 -19.69 17.82 2.84
C GLN A 157 -18.89 18.31 4.06
N GLN A 158 -18.88 19.62 4.33
CA GLN A 158 -18.32 20.16 5.57
C GLN A 158 -19.14 19.71 6.78
N ALA A 159 -20.46 19.87 6.73
CA ALA A 159 -21.37 19.45 7.79
C ALA A 159 -21.30 17.94 8.06
N LEU A 160 -21.15 17.13 7.00
CA LEU A 160 -20.94 15.68 7.12
C LEU A 160 -19.58 15.35 7.77
N ALA A 161 -18.51 16.06 7.41
CA ALA A 161 -17.19 15.86 7.99
C ALA A 161 -17.10 16.30 9.45
N GLY A 162 -17.82 17.37 9.81
CA GLY A 162 -17.91 17.88 11.18
C GLY A 162 -18.52 16.88 12.16
N ARG A 163 -19.53 16.12 11.70
CA ARG A 163 -20.19 15.06 12.48
C ARG A 163 -19.52 13.68 12.36
N ALA A 164 -18.52 13.53 11.50
CA ALA A 164 -17.92 12.23 11.21
C ALA A 164 -17.01 11.77 12.36
N VAL A 165 -17.25 10.55 12.83
CA VAL A 165 -16.50 9.91 13.91
C VAL A 165 -15.11 9.53 13.41
N TRP A 166 -14.10 9.95 14.17
CA TRP A 166 -12.72 9.50 14.02
C TRP A 166 -12.43 8.52 15.17
N ARG A 167 -12.01 7.30 14.85
CA ARG A 167 -11.65 6.30 15.87
C ARG A 167 -10.40 6.73 16.64
N GLU A 168 -10.37 6.42 17.93
CA GLU A 168 -9.23 6.73 18.79
C GLU A 168 -7.96 5.96 18.36
N ASP A 169 -8.12 4.69 17.99
CA ASP A 169 -7.08 3.76 17.55
C ASP A 169 -6.83 3.77 16.03
N MET A 170 -7.12 4.89 15.35
CA MET A 170 -7.07 4.92 13.88
C MET A 170 -5.68 4.59 13.31
N ASP A 171 -4.60 4.91 14.03
CA ASP A 171 -3.25 4.60 13.61
C ASP A 171 -2.95 3.09 13.67
N ASP A 172 -3.46 2.40 14.69
CA ASP A 172 -3.38 0.95 14.82
C ASP A 172 -4.28 0.22 13.83
N LEU A 173 -5.51 0.71 13.62
CA LEU A 173 -6.39 0.15 12.59
C LEU A 173 -5.75 0.21 11.20
N VAL A 174 -5.16 1.36 10.84
CA VAL A 174 -4.46 1.51 9.54
C VAL A 174 -3.30 0.52 9.46
N LEU A 175 -2.51 0.36 10.54
CA LEU A 175 -1.42 -0.59 10.60
C LEU A 175 -1.90 -2.03 10.38
N GLU A 176 -2.91 -2.45 11.12
CA GLU A 176 -3.50 -3.78 11.04
C GLU A 176 -3.99 -4.09 9.62
N LEU A 177 -4.74 -3.15 9.02
CA LEU A 177 -5.25 -3.31 7.66
C LEU A 177 -4.12 -3.39 6.62
N MET A 178 -3.07 -2.56 6.73
CA MET A 178 -1.92 -2.63 5.81
C MET A 178 -1.22 -3.99 5.90
N ARG A 179 -0.95 -4.47 7.13
CA ARG A 179 -0.30 -5.76 7.38
C ARG A 179 -1.14 -6.91 6.84
N ARG A 180 -2.43 -6.94 7.16
CA ARG A 180 -3.37 -7.96 6.71
C ARG A 180 -3.42 -8.04 5.18
N ARG A 181 -3.52 -6.90 4.49
CA ARG A 181 -3.57 -6.87 3.01
C ARG A 181 -2.28 -7.37 2.38
N ILE A 182 -1.14 -7.06 2.97
CA ILE A 182 0.17 -7.55 2.50
C ILE A 182 0.27 -9.06 2.70
N VAL A 183 -0.15 -9.60 3.85
CA VAL A 183 -0.16 -11.05 4.10
C VAL A 183 -1.09 -11.77 3.11
N GLU A 184 -2.31 -11.29 2.93
CA GLU A 184 -3.28 -11.84 1.97
C GLU A 184 -2.67 -11.93 0.56
N GLU A 185 -1.96 -10.88 0.12
CA GLU A 185 -1.33 -10.85 -1.20
C GLU A 185 -0.04 -11.69 -1.29
N LEU A 186 0.78 -11.75 -0.24
CA LEU A 186 1.94 -12.64 -0.18
C LEU A 186 1.52 -14.11 -0.31
N LEU A 187 0.46 -14.51 0.41
CA LEU A 187 -0.11 -15.85 0.33
C LEU A 187 -0.62 -16.14 -1.09
N PHE A 188 -1.36 -15.21 -1.67
CA PHE A 188 -1.83 -15.34 -3.06
C PHE A 188 -0.68 -15.48 -4.06
N MET A 189 0.38 -14.67 -3.94
CA MET A 189 1.54 -14.76 -4.84
C MET A 189 2.31 -16.08 -4.65
N ALA A 190 2.42 -16.58 -3.42
CA ALA A 190 3.05 -17.86 -3.14
C ALA A 190 2.24 -19.05 -3.69
N GLU A 191 0.91 -19.01 -3.54
CA GLU A 191 0.01 -20.02 -4.13
C GLU A 191 0.12 -20.04 -5.66
N MET A 192 0.09 -18.87 -6.30
CA MET A 192 0.31 -18.76 -7.75
C MET A 192 1.68 -19.31 -8.16
N SER A 193 2.69 -19.13 -7.31
CA SER A 193 4.03 -19.65 -7.55
C SER A 193 4.09 -21.19 -7.49
N ALA A 194 3.41 -21.79 -6.51
CA ALA A 194 3.34 -23.24 -6.35
C ALA A 194 2.49 -23.89 -7.46
N ASN A 195 1.28 -23.37 -7.70
CA ASN A 195 0.28 -24.05 -8.54
C ASN A 195 0.48 -23.80 -10.04
N GLN A 196 1.03 -22.66 -10.43
CA GLN A 196 1.14 -22.25 -11.84
C GLN A 196 2.59 -22.17 -12.34
N GLY A 197 3.55 -22.67 -11.55
CA GLY A 197 4.98 -22.63 -11.86
C GLY A 197 5.52 -21.21 -12.05
N ARG A 198 4.80 -20.19 -11.56
CA ARG A 198 5.24 -18.79 -11.67
C ARG A 198 6.33 -18.52 -10.63
N LYS A 199 7.31 -17.69 -10.97
CA LYS A 199 8.40 -17.34 -10.05
C LYS A 199 8.17 -15.95 -9.45
N TYR A 200 7.04 -15.74 -8.78
CA TYR A 200 6.73 -14.46 -8.11
C TYR A 200 7.42 -14.36 -6.76
N VAL A 201 7.28 -15.41 -5.94
CA VAL A 201 7.98 -15.58 -4.67
C VAL A 201 8.89 -16.80 -4.81
N ARG A 202 10.18 -16.65 -4.51
CA ARG A 202 11.16 -17.74 -4.55
C ARG A 202 11.94 -17.77 -3.25
N ARG A 203 12.03 -18.93 -2.60
CA ARG A 203 12.94 -19.15 -1.46
C ARG A 203 14.39 -19.11 -1.96
N LEU A 204 15.24 -18.46 -1.18
CA LEU A 204 16.68 -18.36 -1.40
C LEU A 204 17.39 -19.21 -0.34
N GLY A 205 18.40 -19.99 -0.74
CA GLY A 205 19.32 -20.64 0.19
C GLY A 205 20.35 -19.67 0.79
N GLY A 206 20.58 -18.53 0.13
CA GLY A 206 21.45 -17.48 0.63
C GLY A 206 21.50 -16.25 -0.28
N TRP A 207 22.20 -15.21 0.17
CA TRP A 207 22.32 -13.93 -0.53
C TRP A 207 22.96 -14.03 -1.93
N ASN A 208 23.84 -15.01 -2.15
CA ASN A 208 24.53 -15.20 -3.44
C ASN A 208 23.58 -15.56 -4.58
N GLU A 209 22.46 -16.25 -4.29
CA GLU A 209 21.49 -16.66 -5.32
C GLU A 209 20.75 -15.49 -5.97
N ILE A 210 20.73 -14.32 -5.33
CA ILE A 210 20.07 -13.12 -5.84
C ILE A 210 20.75 -12.65 -7.14
N ARG A 211 22.07 -12.86 -7.24
CA ARG A 211 22.89 -12.41 -8.37
C ARG A 211 22.48 -13.08 -9.68
N ALA A 212 22.01 -14.32 -9.64
CA ALA A 212 21.63 -15.09 -10.81
C ALA A 212 20.29 -14.66 -11.44
N ASP A 213 19.45 -13.90 -10.72
CA ASP A 213 18.11 -13.55 -11.20
C ASP A 213 18.11 -12.32 -12.11
N VAL A 214 17.48 -12.45 -13.29
CA VAL A 214 17.31 -11.36 -14.26
C VAL A 214 16.20 -10.38 -13.85
N HIS A 215 15.21 -10.87 -13.11
CA HIS A 215 14.07 -10.07 -12.66
C HIS A 215 14.19 -9.86 -11.16
N ARG A 216 14.49 -8.63 -10.75
CA ARG A 216 14.76 -8.29 -9.35
C ARG A 216 13.72 -7.27 -8.90
N GLY A 217 13.02 -7.58 -7.81
CA GLY A 217 12.08 -6.67 -7.16
C GLY A 217 12.63 -6.27 -5.79
N CYS A 218 12.26 -7.01 -4.76
CA CYS A 218 12.77 -6.83 -3.41
C CYS A 218 13.10 -8.18 -2.75
N VAL A 219 13.92 -8.14 -1.71
CA VAL A 219 14.18 -9.29 -0.85
C VAL A 219 13.28 -9.19 0.38
N LEU A 220 12.69 -10.31 0.78
CA LEU A 220 11.94 -10.46 2.02
C LEU A 220 12.77 -11.30 2.97
N TRP A 221 12.88 -10.82 4.21
CA TRP A 221 13.58 -11.52 5.29
C TRP A 221 12.59 -11.88 6.40
N ILE A 222 12.67 -13.12 6.87
CA ILE A 222 11.99 -13.61 8.06
C ILE A 222 13.05 -14.26 8.95
N ASP A 223 12.96 -14.05 10.26
CA ASP A 223 13.81 -14.75 11.22
C ASP A 223 13.62 -16.28 11.08
N GLY A 224 14.73 -17.01 11.15
CA GLY A 224 14.81 -18.46 11.02
C GLY A 224 14.52 -19.22 12.30
N THR A 225 14.47 -18.54 13.44
CA THR A 225 14.04 -19.14 14.70
C THR A 225 12.58 -19.56 14.59
N SER A 226 12.33 -20.87 14.71
CA SER A 226 10.99 -21.40 14.89
C SER A 226 10.35 -20.71 16.10
N THR A 227 9.10 -20.28 15.94
CA THR A 227 8.29 -19.57 16.93
C THR A 227 8.01 -20.34 18.25
N GLU A 228 8.87 -21.29 18.64
CA GLU A 228 8.66 -22.21 19.77
C GLU A 228 9.41 -21.82 21.06
N GLU A 229 10.28 -20.82 21.03
CA GLU A 229 10.92 -20.31 22.25
C GLU A 229 10.36 -18.93 22.60
N VAL A 230 9.16 -18.93 23.21
CA VAL A 230 8.69 -17.81 24.04
C VAL A 230 8.99 -18.20 25.48
N ASP A 231 10.23 -17.98 25.91
CA ASP A 231 10.54 -18.00 27.34
C ASP A 231 10.01 -16.69 27.95
N GLU A 232 8.94 -16.82 28.73
CA GLU A 232 8.43 -15.79 29.64
C GLU A 232 9.39 -15.63 30.82
N ARG A 233 10.55 -15.01 30.61
CA ARG A 233 11.36 -14.48 31.72
C ARG A 233 11.93 -13.11 31.41
N ASP A 234 11.61 -12.22 32.36
CA ASP A 234 12.27 -10.98 32.71
C ASP A 234 12.00 -9.75 31.84
N GLY A 235 11.13 -8.90 32.41
CA GLY A 235 11.02 -7.49 32.08
C GLY A 235 12.33 -6.75 32.37
N ALA A 236 12.55 -5.71 31.57
CA ALA A 236 13.74 -4.85 31.49
C ALA A 236 14.85 -5.39 30.57
N HIS A 237 14.62 -5.28 29.26
CA HIS A 237 15.72 -5.13 28.31
C HIS A 237 15.55 -3.90 27.43
N ASP A 238 16.53 -3.02 27.62
CA ASP A 238 16.91 -1.88 26.81
C ASP A 238 16.98 -2.22 25.31
N ALA A 239 16.83 -1.19 24.49
CA ALA A 239 16.90 -1.27 23.04
C ALA A 239 18.25 -1.81 22.54
N ARG A 240 18.31 -3.09 22.11
CA ARG A 240 19.18 -3.66 21.03
C ARG A 240 19.29 -5.18 21.17
N THR A 241 18.44 -5.91 20.46
CA THR A 241 18.78 -7.24 19.96
C THR A 241 18.36 -7.28 18.49
N THR A 242 19.22 -6.70 17.65
CA THR A 242 19.09 -6.52 16.21
C THR A 242 19.86 -7.62 15.49
N ASP A 243 19.25 -8.78 15.26
CA ASP A 243 19.86 -9.84 14.43
C ASP A 243 19.27 -9.90 13.01
N GLY A 244 18.40 -8.92 12.68
CA GLY A 244 17.73 -8.82 11.37
C GLY A 244 18.11 -7.55 10.59
N PRO A 245 17.78 -7.48 9.29
CA PRO A 245 17.99 -6.30 8.46
C PRO A 245 17.30 -5.05 9.05
N GLY A 246 17.99 -3.91 9.02
CA GLY A 246 17.50 -2.62 9.50
C GLY A 246 16.35 -2.04 8.66
N GLU A 247 15.77 -0.93 9.15
CA GLU A 247 14.55 -0.29 8.63
C GLU A 247 14.58 0.01 7.12
N PHE A 248 15.75 0.36 6.55
CA PHE A 248 15.94 0.64 5.11
C PHE A 248 17.08 -0.19 4.53
N ALA A 249 17.24 -1.43 5.00
CA ALA A 249 18.30 -2.30 4.52
C ALA A 249 18.22 -2.53 3.01
N THR A 250 19.39 -2.63 2.39
CA THR A 250 19.54 -2.88 0.95
C THR A 250 20.66 -3.85 0.70
N VAL A 251 20.53 -4.67 -0.35
CA VAL A 251 21.63 -5.48 -0.88
C VAL A 251 22.17 -4.80 -2.12
N ASP A 252 23.48 -4.57 -2.13
CA ASP A 252 24.21 -4.12 -3.31
C ASP A 252 24.72 -5.35 -4.09
N LEU A 253 24.46 -5.35 -5.39
CA LEU A 253 24.81 -6.39 -6.33
C LEU A 253 25.92 -5.86 -7.22
N GLU A 254 27.11 -6.39 -7.00
CA GLU A 254 28.30 -6.06 -7.77
C GLU A 254 28.11 -6.46 -9.25
N GLU A 255 28.81 -5.74 -10.14
CA GLU A 255 28.88 -6.01 -11.58
C GLU A 255 27.57 -5.91 -12.38
N VAL A 256 26.51 -5.37 -11.78
CA VAL A 256 25.23 -5.19 -12.49
C VAL A 256 25.03 -3.73 -12.86
N LYS A 257 24.83 -3.48 -14.17
CA LYS A 257 24.62 -2.11 -14.69
C LYS A 257 23.35 -1.42 -14.17
N ARG A 258 22.34 -2.17 -13.70
CA ARG A 258 20.99 -1.70 -13.38
C ARG A 258 20.38 -2.55 -12.26
N ASP A 259 19.52 -1.97 -11.43
CA ASP A 259 18.92 -2.64 -10.26
C ASP A 259 20.00 -3.28 -9.37
N ALA A 260 21.13 -2.56 -9.25
CA ALA A 260 22.27 -2.96 -8.44
C ALA A 260 21.95 -2.89 -6.95
N LYS A 261 20.93 -2.13 -6.55
CA LYS A 261 20.55 -1.96 -5.14
C LYS A 261 19.12 -2.44 -4.94
N LEU A 262 18.96 -3.51 -4.16
CA LEU A 262 17.65 -4.09 -3.87
C LEU A 262 17.24 -3.82 -2.43
N PRO A 263 16.00 -3.37 -2.18
CA PRO A 263 15.48 -3.23 -0.82
C PRO A 263 15.33 -4.61 -0.16
N VAL A 264 15.62 -4.66 1.13
CA VAL A 264 15.40 -5.81 2.01
C VAL A 264 14.31 -5.43 3.02
N HIS A 265 13.20 -6.15 2.99
CA HIS A 265 12.09 -5.96 3.91
C HIS A 265 12.14 -7.00 5.02
N ASN A 266 12.39 -6.54 6.25
CA ASN A 266 12.25 -7.37 7.45
C ASN A 266 10.76 -7.58 7.77
N LEU A 267 10.22 -8.73 7.43
CA LEU A 267 8.80 -9.02 7.60
C LEU A 267 8.39 -9.16 9.06
N VAL A 268 9.30 -9.54 9.95
CA VAL A 268 9.02 -9.59 11.40
C VAL A 268 8.75 -8.19 11.92
N SER A 269 9.60 -7.22 11.57
CA SER A 269 9.40 -5.82 11.94
C SER A 269 8.20 -5.17 11.25
N LEU A 270 8.01 -5.43 9.95
CA LEU A 270 6.94 -4.80 9.18
C LEU A 270 5.56 -5.38 9.51
N LEU A 271 5.41 -6.70 9.49
CA LEU A 271 4.13 -7.38 9.66
C LEU A 271 3.80 -7.68 11.13
N GLY A 272 4.81 -7.77 12.00
CA GLY A 272 4.63 -8.23 13.37
C GLY A 272 4.54 -9.76 13.45
N ARG A 273 4.82 -10.29 14.65
CA ARG A 273 4.94 -11.75 14.89
C ARG A 273 3.68 -12.53 14.52
N GLU A 274 2.50 -12.03 14.89
CA GLU A 274 1.21 -12.67 14.60
C GLU A 274 0.97 -12.87 13.09
N GLN A 275 1.23 -11.83 12.31
CA GLN A 275 1.01 -11.86 10.86
C GLN A 275 2.08 -12.69 10.15
N VAL A 276 3.32 -12.70 10.64
CA VAL A 276 4.36 -13.62 10.16
C VAL A 276 4.00 -15.07 10.47
N TYR A 277 3.51 -15.36 11.68
CA TYR A 277 3.02 -16.69 12.05
C TYR A 277 1.92 -17.15 11.07
N ARG A 278 0.92 -16.29 10.83
CA ARG A 278 -0.14 -16.56 9.84
C ARG A 278 0.42 -16.79 8.43
N LEU A 279 1.42 -16.03 8.01
CA LEU A 279 2.08 -16.18 6.72
C LEU A 279 2.78 -17.55 6.60
N ARG A 280 3.51 -17.97 7.64
CA ARG A 280 4.18 -19.28 7.69
C ARG A 280 3.20 -20.45 7.68
N GLN A 281 2.06 -20.31 8.38
CA GLN A 281 1.01 -21.33 8.39
C GLN A 281 0.26 -21.42 7.06
N GLY A 282 0.03 -20.28 6.41
CA GLY A 282 -0.78 -20.20 5.19
C GLY A 282 -0.09 -20.64 3.89
N SER A 283 1.24 -20.80 3.87
CA SER A 283 1.95 -21.18 2.64
C SER A 283 3.19 -22.04 2.91
N PRO A 284 3.32 -23.20 2.24
CA PRO A 284 4.53 -24.02 2.30
C PRO A 284 5.80 -23.25 1.89
N THR A 285 5.67 -22.28 0.98
CA THR A 285 6.80 -21.46 0.53
C THR A 285 7.43 -20.69 1.68
N PHE A 286 6.62 -20.15 2.60
CA PHE A 286 7.10 -19.38 3.74
C PHE A 286 7.28 -20.22 5.00
N ARG A 287 6.81 -21.48 5.03
CA ARG A 287 6.91 -22.35 6.21
C ARG A 287 8.36 -22.50 6.67
N GLU A 288 9.25 -22.80 5.73
CA GLU A 288 10.67 -23.01 5.99
C GLU A 288 11.50 -22.03 5.15
N GLY A 289 12.42 -21.33 5.80
CA GLY A 289 13.32 -20.39 5.14
C GLY A 289 13.32 -19.01 5.79
N THR A 290 14.41 -18.30 5.50
CA THR A 290 14.72 -16.97 6.04
C THR A 290 14.71 -15.89 4.97
N LEU A 291 15.05 -16.26 3.74
CA LEU A 291 15.21 -15.32 2.62
C LEU A 291 14.31 -15.70 1.45
N PHE A 292 13.61 -14.70 0.92
CA PHE A 292 12.73 -14.85 -0.23
C PHE A 292 12.95 -13.70 -1.21
N LEU A 293 12.97 -14.00 -2.51
CA LEU A 293 12.97 -13.01 -3.56
C LEU A 293 11.53 -12.79 -4.05
N LEU A 294 11.07 -11.55 -3.97
CA LEU A 294 9.86 -11.10 -4.65
C LEU A 294 10.25 -10.45 -5.98
N SER A 295 9.77 -11.00 -7.08
CA SER A 295 10.19 -10.57 -8.42
C SER A 295 9.03 -10.52 -9.42
N ARG A 296 9.33 -10.06 -10.64
CA ARG A 296 8.41 -9.88 -11.78
C ARG A 296 7.47 -8.69 -11.65
N GLN A 297 6.88 -8.30 -12.79
CA GLN A 297 6.02 -7.13 -12.89
C GLN A 297 4.71 -7.24 -12.09
N ARG A 298 4.17 -8.45 -11.92
CA ARG A 298 2.92 -8.66 -11.16
C ARG A 298 3.06 -8.38 -9.66
N THR A 299 4.28 -8.37 -9.13
CA THR A 299 4.54 -8.11 -7.72
C THR A 299 4.81 -6.64 -7.42
N ILE A 300 4.77 -5.75 -8.42
CA ILE A 300 5.04 -4.32 -8.20
C ILE A 300 4.06 -3.71 -7.19
N ASP A 301 2.77 -4.03 -7.29
CA ASP A 301 1.76 -3.51 -6.34
C ASP A 301 2.03 -3.97 -4.91
N LEU A 302 2.46 -5.22 -4.73
CA LEU A 302 2.88 -5.75 -3.44
C LEU A 302 4.16 -5.08 -2.92
N GLN A 303 5.15 -4.85 -3.78
CA GLN A 303 6.36 -4.11 -3.44
C GLN A 303 6.03 -2.67 -2.99
N LEU A 304 5.11 -2.00 -3.69
CA LEU A 304 4.60 -0.68 -3.33
C LEU A 304 3.90 -0.70 -1.96
N LYS A 305 3.10 -1.73 -1.65
CA LYS A 305 2.45 -1.87 -0.35
C LYS A 305 3.44 -2.12 0.78
N LEU A 306 4.44 -2.98 0.58
CA LEU A 306 5.53 -3.21 1.52
C LEU A 306 6.28 -1.90 1.81
N TRP A 307 6.62 -1.16 0.76
CA TRP A 307 7.30 0.12 0.93
C TRP A 307 6.41 1.17 1.61
N LYS A 308 5.11 1.21 1.30
CA LYS A 308 4.17 2.09 2.00
C LYS A 308 4.09 1.75 3.49
N LEU A 309 4.02 0.46 3.85
CA LEU A 309 4.01 0.01 5.25
C LEU A 309 5.31 0.36 5.98
N GLN A 310 6.45 0.16 5.32
CA GLN A 310 7.75 0.59 5.83
C GLN A 310 7.77 2.10 6.08
N GLY A 311 7.30 2.91 5.13
CA GLY A 311 7.18 4.37 5.30
C GLY A 311 6.22 4.77 6.44
N TYR A 312 5.15 4.01 6.64
CA TYR A 312 4.17 4.23 7.71
C TYR A 312 4.75 3.99 9.10
N LEU A 313 5.53 2.91 9.26
CA LEU A 313 6.21 2.54 10.51
C LEU A 313 7.53 3.29 10.73
N ALA A 314 8.04 3.94 9.70
CA ALA A 314 9.40 4.42 9.70
C ALA A 314 9.68 5.43 10.84
N THR A 315 10.86 5.34 11.45
CA THR A 315 11.23 6.12 12.63
C THR A 315 12.19 7.26 12.32
N PHE A 316 12.79 7.24 11.12
CA PHE A 316 13.71 8.27 10.65
C PHE A 316 13.09 9.67 10.75
N GLY A 317 13.83 10.60 11.37
CA GLY A 317 13.38 11.98 11.65
C GLY A 317 12.81 12.20 13.05
N ARG A 318 12.75 11.19 13.93
CA ARG A 318 12.66 11.43 15.38
C ARG A 318 14.01 11.96 15.84
N SER A 319 14.15 13.28 15.99
CA SER A 319 15.19 13.82 16.86
C SER A 319 14.92 13.26 18.26
N THR A 320 15.81 12.36 18.71
CA THR A 320 15.99 12.12 20.14
C THR A 320 16.42 13.44 20.76
N GLY A 321 15.46 14.20 21.30
CA GLY A 321 15.74 15.49 21.92
C GLY A 321 14.59 16.47 21.73
N LEU A 322 13.69 16.48 22.71
CA LEU A 322 12.98 17.67 23.19
C LEU A 322 12.59 17.38 24.65
N SER A 323 13.62 17.28 25.48
CA SER A 323 13.57 17.66 26.89
C SER A 323 14.15 19.06 26.98
N SER A 324 13.29 20.06 27.03
CA SER A 324 13.53 21.40 27.58
C SER A 324 12.17 22.05 27.78
#